data_AF-A0AAQ3M004-F1
#
_entry.id   AF-A0AAQ3M004-F1
#
_cell.length_a   1.000
_cell.length_b   1.000
_cell.length_c   1.000
_cell.angle_alpha   90.00
_cell.angle_beta   90.00
_cell.angle_gamma   90.00
#
_symmetry.space_group_name_H-M   'P 1'
#
loop_
_entity.id
_entity.type
_entity.pdbx_description
1 polymer ?
#
loop_
_entity_poly.entity_id
_entity_poly.type
_entity_poly.pdbx_seq_one_letter_code
_entity_poly.pdbx_strand_id
1 'polypeptide(L)'
;MVVEINKSFDLLLGILVFIGWYHLHSEKGNDTIKMSLVLLMQMATSMIYDMRKVTNSLPHQTLISQLQRLPQFGKKPPSTTNSMDEKRAFLGCFYLTSVTTHYLGKGQTLHWDSTLQECLEELEKCPEWYGDDVLAHQVRTQLVIERATMLSRYESALEPTEHPRALSSLHIQALKAELSSIKSRVKERISNDREYFAMKLADSFDCSFDAALILLHHYGIELAIVEISLVTSKTGNTNRSLLQESFRFECLRSIKCWFDVYFSIPATELQGLSFYIVSQVILSLGTLYFITAEAGARREEIRAEIDALATIDRLIQLFQEAISTPGISNDDVQNRMLYVYRTIRSVWAVELGDTSTGSAQRTVMAPTPPSMDDAPLAELFNMELFENGFDWNLAGEGSVMGAVG
;
A
#
# COMPACT_ATOMS: atom_id res chain seq x y z
N MET A 1 -21.94 7.10 28.71
CA MET A 1 -22.89 6.12 28.16
C MET A 1 -22.10 4.85 27.91
N VAL A 2 -22.13 3.91 28.84
CA VAL A 2 -21.52 2.59 28.65
C VAL A 2 -22.54 1.78 27.86
N VAL A 3 -22.42 1.82 26.53
CA VAL A 3 -23.14 0.90 25.65
C VAL A 3 -22.60 -0.49 26.00
N GLU A 4 -23.49 -1.45 26.23
CA GLU A 4 -23.09 -2.85 26.26
C GLU A 4 -22.47 -3.16 24.89
N ILE A 5 -21.14 -3.11 24.82
CA ILE A 5 -20.38 -3.54 23.65
C ILE A 5 -20.56 -5.05 23.60
N ASN A 6 -21.65 -5.51 22.99
CA ASN A 6 -21.62 -6.78 22.33
C ASN A 6 -20.43 -6.70 21.37
N LYS A 7 -19.33 -7.37 21.75
CA LYS A 7 -18.13 -7.51 20.93
C LYS A 7 -18.55 -8.28 19.68
N SER A 8 -19.14 -7.62 18.69
CA SER A 8 -19.50 -8.31 17.47
C SER A 8 -18.24 -8.41 16.64
N PHE A 9 -17.74 -9.63 16.53
CA PHE A 9 -16.76 -10.01 15.52
C PHE A 9 -17.15 -9.44 14.15
N ASP A 10 -18.45 -9.39 13.86
CA ASP A 10 -19.05 -8.74 12.68
C ASP A 10 -18.68 -7.25 12.53
N LEU A 11 -18.63 -6.47 13.62
CA LEU A 11 -18.20 -5.07 13.57
C LEU A 11 -16.70 -4.96 13.25
N LEU A 12 -15.86 -5.85 13.80
CA LEU A 12 -14.44 -5.89 13.41
C LEU A 12 -14.34 -6.16 11.90
N LEU A 13 -15.03 -7.19 11.40
CA LEU A 13 -15.03 -7.51 9.96
C LEU A 13 -15.51 -6.32 9.12
N GLY A 14 -16.58 -5.64 9.54
CA GLY A 14 -17.08 -4.43 8.88
C GLY A 14 -16.05 -3.30 8.82
N ILE A 15 -15.32 -3.06 9.91
CA ILE A 15 -14.23 -2.06 9.95
C ILE A 15 -13.10 -2.46 9.01
N LEU A 16 -12.67 -3.73 9.00
CA LEU A 16 -11.60 -4.21 8.13
C LEU A 16 -11.98 -4.08 6.65
N VAL A 17 -13.21 -4.42 6.28
CA VAL A 17 -13.74 -4.22 4.92
C VAL A 17 -13.72 -2.73 4.57
N PHE A 18 -14.20 -1.85 5.45
CA PHE A 18 -14.21 -0.41 5.20
C PHE A 18 -12.80 0.15 4.98
N ILE A 19 -11.81 -0.27 5.79
CA ILE A 19 -10.40 0.11 5.61
C ILE A 19 -9.89 -0.37 4.24
N GLY A 20 -10.20 -1.60 3.86
CA GLY A 20 -9.76 -2.21 2.60
C GLY A 20 -10.25 -1.48 1.34
N TRP A 21 -11.43 -0.85 1.38
CA TRP A 21 -12.03 -0.11 0.27
C TRP A 21 -12.26 1.37 0.59
N TYR A 22 -11.42 1.95 1.45
CA TYR A 22 -11.59 3.33 1.92
C TYR A 22 -11.77 4.38 0.81
N HIS A 23 -11.07 4.23 -0.32
CA HIS A 23 -11.18 5.14 -1.48
C HIS A 23 -12.61 5.24 -2.07
N LEU A 24 -13.42 4.17 -1.97
CA LEU A 24 -14.80 4.17 -2.43
C LEU A 24 -15.73 5.01 -1.53
N HIS A 25 -15.28 5.35 -0.32
CA HIS A 25 -16.09 6.02 0.70
C HIS A 25 -15.66 7.47 0.95
N SER A 26 -14.58 7.94 0.33
CA SER A 26 -13.96 9.25 0.61
C SER A 26 -14.67 10.45 -0.07
N GLU A 27 -15.97 10.39 -0.33
CA GLU A 27 -16.65 11.35 -1.21
C GLU A 27 -16.86 12.77 -0.65
N LYS A 28 -16.62 13.76 -1.52
CA LYS A 28 -17.23 15.10 -1.49
C LYS A 28 -18.69 14.98 -1.95
N GLY A 29 -19.62 15.26 -1.05
CA GLY A 29 -21.07 15.26 -1.33
C GLY A 29 -21.91 14.87 -0.12
N ASN A 30 -21.32 14.11 0.80
CA ASN A 30 -21.86 13.85 2.13
C ASN A 30 -20.82 14.31 3.16
N ASP A 31 -20.96 15.54 3.67
CA ASP A 31 -20.16 16.09 4.79
C ASP A 31 -20.29 15.27 6.10
N THR A 32 -20.98 14.13 6.06
CA THR A 32 -21.37 13.32 7.21
C THR A 32 -20.43 12.16 7.54
N ILE A 33 -19.54 11.71 6.63
CA ILE A 33 -18.62 10.58 6.93
C ILE A 33 -17.18 10.86 6.43
N LYS A 34 -16.51 11.84 7.04
CA LYS A 34 -15.04 11.91 7.04
C LYS A 34 -14.50 11.09 8.21
N MET A 35 -14.62 9.77 8.14
CA MET A 35 -14.12 8.91 9.22
C MET A 35 -12.61 8.74 9.06
N SER A 36 -11.85 9.22 10.04
CA SER A 36 -10.39 9.11 10.02
C SER A 36 -9.97 7.65 9.89
N LEU A 37 -9.23 7.33 8.81
CA LEU A 37 -8.68 5.99 8.60
C LEU A 37 -7.82 5.54 9.80
N VAL A 38 -7.11 6.48 10.43
CA VAL A 38 -6.37 6.24 11.68
C VAL A 38 -7.30 5.83 12.82
N LEU A 39 -8.44 6.50 12.98
CA LEU A 39 -9.41 6.14 14.01
C LEU A 39 -9.96 4.73 13.81
N LEU A 40 -10.32 4.36 12.58
CA LEU A 40 -10.79 3.02 12.24
C LEU A 40 -9.75 1.95 12.57
N MET A 41 -8.49 2.20 12.22
CA MET A 41 -7.38 1.32 12.58
C MET A 41 -7.24 1.14 14.10
N GLN A 42 -7.34 2.23 14.87
CA GLN A 42 -7.24 2.18 16.34
C GLN A 42 -8.43 1.43 16.96
N MET A 43 -9.63 1.61 16.41
CA MET A 43 -10.81 0.87 16.84
C MET A 43 -10.65 -0.64 16.58
N ALA A 44 -10.27 -1.03 15.36
CA ALA A 44 -10.01 -2.43 15.02
C ALA A 44 -8.93 -3.05 15.92
N THR A 45 -7.84 -2.31 16.16
CA THR A 45 -6.74 -2.70 17.05
C THR A 45 -7.24 -2.94 18.48
N SER A 46 -8.03 -2.01 19.04
CA SER A 46 -8.61 -2.17 20.38
C SER A 46 -9.54 -3.38 20.46
N MET A 47 -10.38 -3.61 19.45
CA MET A 47 -11.29 -4.75 19.40
C MET A 47 -10.54 -6.08 19.38
N ILE A 48 -9.41 -6.16 18.67
CA ILE A 48 -8.57 -7.37 18.67
C ILE A 48 -7.98 -7.63 20.04
N TYR A 49 -7.44 -6.61 20.71
CA TYR A 49 -6.91 -6.81 22.07
C TYR A 49 -7.99 -7.30 23.04
N ASP A 50 -9.23 -6.83 22.87
CA ASP A 50 -10.37 -7.29 23.66
C ASP A 50 -10.85 -8.71 23.32
N MET A 51 -10.62 -9.19 22.09
CA MET A 51 -11.03 -10.51 21.62
C MET A 51 -9.95 -11.59 21.77
N ARG A 52 -8.67 -11.20 21.75
CA ARG A 52 -7.55 -12.12 21.89
C ARG A 52 -7.67 -12.90 23.21
N LYS A 53 -7.76 -14.22 23.09
CA LYS A 53 -7.66 -15.12 24.23
C LYS A 53 -6.21 -15.07 24.75
N VAL A 54 -6.05 -14.71 26.02
CA VAL A 54 -4.73 -14.53 26.65
C VAL A 54 -3.98 -15.86 26.67
N THR A 55 -2.91 -15.96 25.88
CA THR A 55 -2.00 -17.11 25.85
C THR A 55 -0.84 -16.96 26.83
N ASN A 56 -0.40 -15.72 27.09
CA ASN A 56 0.73 -15.40 27.96
C ASN A 56 0.32 -14.42 29.07
N SER A 57 -0.31 -14.94 30.12
CA SER A 57 -0.65 -14.14 31.29
C SER A 57 0.61 -13.74 32.06
N LEU A 58 0.76 -12.45 32.34
CA LEU A 58 1.75 -11.97 33.32
C LEU A 58 1.62 -12.78 34.62
N PRO A 59 2.69 -12.96 35.42
CA PRO A 59 2.65 -13.83 36.61
C PRO A 59 1.47 -13.55 37.55
N HIS A 60 1.10 -12.27 37.72
CA HIS A 60 -0.05 -11.88 38.53
C HIS A 60 -1.41 -12.25 37.92
N GLN A 61 -1.55 -12.23 36.58
CA GLN A 61 -2.74 -12.67 35.88
C GLN A 61 -2.88 -14.20 35.92
N THR A 62 -1.76 -14.93 35.90
CA THR A 62 -1.76 -16.38 36.11
C THR A 62 -2.34 -16.72 37.49
N LEU A 63 -1.92 -16.02 38.54
CA LEU A 63 -2.46 -16.21 39.90
C LEU A 63 -3.96 -15.89 39.98
N ILE A 64 -4.42 -14.80 39.37
CA ILE A 64 -5.85 -14.44 39.32
C ILE A 64 -6.66 -15.50 38.55
N SER A 65 -6.13 -16.00 37.43
CA SER A 65 -6.80 -17.05 36.66
C SER A 65 -6.90 -18.38 37.43
N GLN A 66 -5.91 -18.69 38.27
CA GLN A 66 -5.97 -19.88 39.14
C GLN A 66 -6.99 -19.72 40.26
N LEU A 67 -7.15 -18.50 40.82
CA LEU A 67 -8.22 -18.21 41.78
C LEU A 67 -9.60 -18.38 41.13
N GLN A 68 -9.77 -17.96 39.87
CA GLN A 68 -11.03 -18.12 39.13
C GLN A 68 -11.37 -19.57 38.77
N ARG A 69 -10.38 -20.48 38.74
CA ARG A 69 -10.57 -21.93 38.56
C ARG A 69 -11.04 -22.64 39.82
N LEU A 70 -11.08 -21.97 40.98
CA LEU A 70 -11.56 -22.58 42.21
C LEU A 70 -13.08 -22.87 42.10
N PRO A 71 -13.56 -24.00 42.66
CA PRO A 71 -14.95 -24.43 42.54
C PRO A 71 -15.96 -23.37 43.00
N GLN A 72 -15.59 -22.56 43.99
CA GLN A 72 -16.40 -21.45 44.51
C GLN A 72 -16.70 -20.32 43.50
N PHE A 73 -15.95 -20.21 42.39
CA PHE A 73 -16.17 -19.17 41.38
C PHE A 73 -16.82 -19.69 40.09
N GLY A 74 -17.01 -21.00 39.94
CA GLY A 74 -17.98 -21.65 39.05
C GLY A 74 -17.93 -21.35 37.53
N LYS A 75 -16.96 -20.58 37.03
CA LYS A 75 -16.90 -20.22 35.61
C LYS A 75 -16.12 -21.28 34.83
N LYS A 76 -16.74 -21.84 33.79
CA LYS A 76 -16.06 -22.67 32.79
C LYS A 76 -14.82 -21.90 32.29
N PRO A 77 -13.64 -22.54 32.22
CA PRO A 77 -12.45 -21.84 31.74
C PRO A 77 -12.73 -21.31 30.33
N PRO A 78 -12.39 -20.04 30.03
CA PRO A 78 -12.56 -19.51 28.69
C PRO A 78 -11.78 -20.38 27.70
N SER A 79 -12.29 -20.52 26.47
CA SER A 79 -11.52 -21.15 25.39
C SER A 79 -10.15 -20.47 25.31
N THR A 80 -9.08 -21.26 25.22
CA THR A 80 -7.72 -20.76 25.08
C THR A 80 -7.31 -20.59 23.61
N THR A 81 -8.13 -21.11 22.69
CA THR A 81 -7.84 -21.10 21.25
C THR A 81 -8.81 -20.21 20.49
N ASN A 82 -8.25 -19.40 19.58
CA ASN A 82 -9.02 -18.61 18.63
C ASN A 82 -9.50 -19.49 17.46
N SER A 83 -10.69 -19.20 16.92
CA SER A 83 -11.19 -19.85 15.70
C SER A 83 -10.36 -19.47 14.48
N MET A 84 -10.47 -20.21 13.37
CA MET A 84 -9.78 -19.86 12.13
C MET A 84 -10.23 -18.50 11.58
N ASP A 85 -11.52 -18.17 11.70
CA ASP A 85 -12.03 -16.85 11.33
C ASP A 85 -11.46 -15.72 12.19
N GLU A 86 -11.35 -15.94 13.51
CA GLU A 86 -10.69 -14.98 14.42
C GLU A 86 -9.22 -14.77 14.01
N LYS A 87 -8.49 -15.85 13.70
CA LYS A 87 -7.09 -15.79 13.25
C LYS A 87 -6.94 -15.01 11.95
N ARG A 88 -7.80 -15.26 10.95
CA ARG A 88 -7.85 -14.51 9.69
C ARG A 88 -8.09 -13.03 9.94
N ALA A 89 -9.07 -12.68 10.79
CA ALA A 89 -9.35 -11.29 11.11
C ALA A 89 -8.19 -10.61 11.84
N PHE A 90 -7.48 -11.33 12.73
CA PHE A 90 -6.33 -10.79 13.44
C PHE A 90 -5.15 -10.50 12.50
N LEU A 91 -4.85 -11.43 11.61
CA LEU A 91 -3.81 -11.30 10.59
C LEU A 91 -4.18 -10.24 9.54
N GLY A 92 -5.45 -10.21 9.11
CA GLY A 92 -5.97 -9.20 8.20
C GLY A 92 -5.92 -7.79 8.80
N CYS A 93 -6.19 -7.63 10.10
CA CYS A 93 -6.03 -6.35 10.77
C CYS A 93 -4.56 -5.94 10.89
N PHE A 94 -3.65 -6.87 11.21
CA PHE A 94 -2.23 -6.57 11.16
C PHE A 94 -1.82 -6.07 9.78
N TYR A 95 -2.18 -6.80 8.74
CA TYR A 95 -1.88 -6.45 7.37
C TYR A 95 -2.44 -5.07 6.98
N LEU A 96 -3.74 -4.83 7.18
CA LEU A 96 -4.40 -3.58 6.80
C LEU A 96 -3.86 -2.39 7.60
N THR A 97 -3.61 -2.55 8.89
CA THR A 97 -3.03 -1.45 9.70
C THR A 97 -1.60 -1.15 9.26
N SER A 98 -0.79 -2.18 9.02
CA SER A 98 0.60 -2.04 8.58
C SER A 98 0.73 -1.42 7.19
N VAL A 99 -0.09 -1.88 6.26
CA VAL A 99 -0.17 -1.31 4.92
C VAL A 99 -0.57 0.16 5.03
N THR A 100 -1.65 0.45 5.75
CA THR A 100 -2.16 1.82 5.84
C THR A 100 -1.15 2.78 6.48
N THR A 101 -0.47 2.39 7.56
CA THR A 101 0.56 3.22 8.20
C THR A 101 1.76 3.45 7.29
N HIS A 102 2.11 2.46 6.45
CA HIS A 102 3.15 2.61 5.44
C HIS A 102 2.81 3.71 4.42
N TYR A 103 1.60 3.71 3.86
CA TYR A 103 1.18 4.73 2.87
C TYR A 103 0.89 6.09 3.50
N LEU A 104 0.28 6.10 4.69
CA LEU A 104 -0.14 7.34 5.34
C LEU A 104 1.01 8.06 6.06
N GLY A 105 2.07 7.33 6.42
CA GLY A 105 3.12 7.83 7.31
C GLY A 105 2.66 8.17 8.73
N LYS A 106 1.36 7.99 9.05
CA LYS A 106 0.71 8.30 10.34
C LYS A 106 0.00 7.06 10.89
N GLY A 107 -0.18 7.04 12.20
CA GLY A 107 -0.85 5.95 12.92
C GLY A 107 0.12 4.93 13.50
N GLN A 108 -0.44 3.86 14.06
CA GLN A 108 0.32 2.75 14.64
C GLN A 108 -0.19 1.44 14.06
N THR A 109 0.73 0.63 13.57
CA THR A 109 0.46 -0.74 13.14
C THR A 109 0.07 -1.59 14.35
N LEU A 110 -0.84 -2.55 14.17
CA LEU A 110 -1.11 -3.55 15.20
C LEU A 110 0.19 -4.26 15.58
N HIS A 111 0.52 -4.30 16.86
CA HIS A 111 1.78 -4.88 17.31
C HIS A 111 1.88 -6.37 16.93
N TRP A 112 2.95 -6.73 16.22
CA TRP A 112 3.29 -8.12 15.92
C TRP A 112 3.82 -8.82 17.16
N ASP A 113 3.14 -9.89 17.60
CA ASP A 113 3.48 -10.65 18.79
C ASP A 113 3.47 -12.18 18.53
N SER A 114 3.80 -12.96 19.55
CA SER A 114 3.79 -14.44 19.45
C SER A 114 2.40 -14.99 19.13
N THR A 115 1.33 -14.32 19.58
CA THR A 115 -0.05 -14.74 19.29
C THR A 115 -0.33 -14.66 17.79
N LEU A 116 0.02 -13.55 17.14
CA LEU A 116 -0.12 -13.41 15.70
C LEU A 116 0.79 -14.37 14.92
N GLN A 117 2.00 -14.63 15.43
CA GLN A 117 2.89 -15.63 14.86
C GLN A 117 2.26 -17.05 14.90
N GLU A 118 1.69 -17.45 16.03
CA GLU A 118 0.96 -18.72 16.16
C GLU A 118 -0.24 -18.78 15.20
N CYS A 119 -1.00 -17.67 15.08
CA CYS A 119 -2.12 -17.58 14.13
C CYS A 119 -1.64 -17.80 12.68
N LEU A 120 -0.53 -17.17 12.29
CA LEU A 120 0.04 -17.29 10.94
C LEU A 120 0.53 -18.72 10.67
N GLU A 121 1.22 -19.34 11.62
CA GLU A 121 1.70 -20.71 11.47
C GLU A 121 0.56 -21.72 11.38
N GLU A 122 -0.51 -21.53 12.15
CA GLU A 122 -1.69 -22.41 12.06
C GLU A 122 -2.43 -22.22 10.75
N LEU A 123 -2.53 -20.98 10.25
CA LEU A 123 -3.10 -20.66 8.94
C LEU A 123 -2.33 -21.36 7.80
N GLU A 124 -0.99 -21.36 7.86
CA GLU A 124 -0.13 -22.02 6.87
C GLU A 124 -0.18 -23.57 6.96
N LYS A 125 -0.32 -24.12 8.18
CA LYS A 125 -0.38 -25.58 8.42
C LYS A 125 -1.73 -26.18 8.03
N CYS A 126 -2.81 -25.44 8.28
CA CYS A 126 -4.18 -25.92 8.12
C CYS A 126 -5.04 -24.91 7.31
N PRO A 127 -4.71 -24.64 6.03
CA PRO A 127 -5.51 -23.74 5.21
C PRO A 127 -6.89 -24.34 4.93
N GLU A 128 -7.96 -23.58 5.17
CA GLU A 128 -9.34 -24.02 4.88
C GLU A 128 -9.82 -23.54 3.50
N TRP A 129 -9.25 -22.43 3.00
CA TRP A 129 -9.53 -21.90 1.66
C TRP A 129 -8.30 -21.23 1.02
N TYR A 130 -8.35 -20.94 -0.28
CA TYR A 130 -7.19 -20.50 -1.06
C TYR A 130 -6.61 -19.15 -0.61
N GLY A 131 -7.43 -18.20 -0.14
CA GLY A 131 -6.92 -16.91 0.33
C GLY A 131 -6.31 -16.95 1.72
N ASP A 132 -6.32 -18.09 2.43
CA ASP A 132 -5.46 -18.28 3.60
C ASP A 132 -3.98 -18.19 3.19
N ASP A 133 -3.64 -18.73 2.01
CA ASP A 133 -2.28 -18.65 1.47
C ASP A 133 -1.93 -17.24 0.99
N VAL A 134 -2.90 -16.55 0.36
CA VAL A 134 -2.74 -15.15 -0.06
C VAL A 134 -2.50 -14.25 1.16
N LEU A 135 -3.30 -14.41 2.21
CA LEU A 135 -3.17 -13.66 3.45
C LEU A 135 -1.84 -13.96 4.15
N ALA A 136 -1.43 -15.23 4.24
CA ALA A 136 -0.16 -15.61 4.83
C ALA A 136 1.02 -14.98 4.08
N HIS A 137 0.97 -14.95 2.74
CA HIS A 137 1.98 -14.29 1.92
C HIS A 137 2.02 -12.77 2.15
N GLN A 138 0.86 -12.12 2.15
CA GLN A 138 0.72 -10.69 2.41
C GLN A 138 1.28 -10.32 3.78
N VAL A 139 0.93 -11.06 4.83
CA VAL A 139 1.46 -10.84 6.18
C VAL A 139 2.98 -11.01 6.24
N ARG A 140 3.52 -12.10 5.65
CA ARG A 140 4.97 -12.35 5.62
C ARG A 140 5.72 -11.24 4.90
N THR A 141 5.21 -10.80 3.76
CA THR A 141 5.78 -9.71 2.96
C THR A 141 5.73 -8.39 3.74
N GLN A 142 4.62 -8.13 4.41
CA GLN A 142 4.45 -6.92 5.22
C GLN A 142 5.37 -6.88 6.46
N LEU A 143 5.68 -8.03 7.05
CA LEU A 143 6.68 -8.12 8.13
C LEU A 143 8.10 -7.74 7.71
N VAL A 144 8.43 -7.88 6.42
CA VAL A 144 9.73 -7.43 5.88
C VAL A 144 9.81 -5.91 5.91
N ILE A 145 8.79 -5.22 5.39
CA ILE A 145 8.79 -3.75 5.34
C ILE A 145 8.64 -3.12 6.73
N GLU A 146 7.89 -3.74 7.65
CA GLU A 146 7.79 -3.29 9.05
C GLU A 146 9.16 -3.29 9.74
N ARG A 147 9.97 -4.35 9.53
CA ARG A 147 11.33 -4.39 10.06
C ARG A 147 12.24 -3.35 9.41
N ALA A 148 12.16 -3.17 8.09
CA ALA A 148 12.92 -2.14 7.39
C ALA A 148 12.59 -0.73 7.91
N THR A 149 11.30 -0.45 8.09
CA THR A 149 10.79 0.83 8.58
C THR A 149 11.19 1.06 10.04
N MET A 150 11.08 0.05 10.90
CA MET A 150 11.52 0.12 12.30
C MET A 150 13.01 0.44 12.41
N LEU A 151 13.85 -0.27 11.64
CA LEU A 151 15.29 -0.04 11.63
C LEU A 151 15.64 1.37 11.16
N SER A 152 15.02 1.84 10.07
CA SER A 152 15.22 3.20 9.55
C SER A 152 14.79 4.28 10.56
N ARG A 153 13.66 4.09 11.24
CA ARG A 153 13.20 5.01 12.32
C ARG A 153 14.15 5.00 13.51
N TYR A 154 14.64 3.82 13.92
CA TYR A 154 15.58 3.69 15.03
C TYR A 154 16.91 4.39 14.72
N GLU A 155 17.47 4.17 13.52
CA GLU A 155 18.70 4.85 13.08
C GLU A 155 18.53 6.38 13.04
N SER A 156 17.35 6.86 12.65
CA SER A 156 17.02 8.30 12.62
C SER A 156 16.82 8.90 14.02
N ALA A 157 16.40 8.10 15.01
CA ALA A 157 16.18 8.56 16.38
C ALA A 157 17.48 8.65 17.20
N LEU A 158 18.48 7.82 16.90
CA LEU A 158 19.76 7.81 17.62
C LEU A 158 20.60 9.08 17.41
N GLU A 159 20.49 9.70 16.24
CA GLU A 159 21.14 10.97 15.94
C GLU A 159 20.15 11.85 15.18
N PRO A 160 19.55 12.86 15.84
CA PRO A 160 18.65 13.81 15.20
C PRO A 160 19.44 14.62 14.16
N THR A 161 19.49 14.10 12.95
CA THR A 161 20.00 14.81 11.78
C THR A 161 18.79 15.26 10.98
N GLU A 162 18.93 16.34 10.20
CA GLU A 162 17.82 16.85 9.36
C GLU A 162 17.31 15.82 8.33
N HIS A 163 18.03 14.70 8.14
CA HIS A 163 17.73 13.68 7.15
C HIS A 163 17.77 12.28 7.79
N PRO A 164 16.77 11.41 7.53
CA PRO A 164 16.80 10.02 7.97
C PRO A 164 18.08 9.31 7.50
N ARG A 165 18.63 8.41 8.33
CA ARG A 165 19.82 7.61 7.96
C ARG A 165 19.43 6.42 7.08
N ALA A 166 20.35 6.10 6.17
CA ALA A 166 20.20 4.99 5.23
C ALA A 166 20.47 3.67 5.93
N LEU A 167 19.60 2.69 5.70
CA LEU A 167 19.92 1.31 6.01
C LEU A 167 21.22 0.91 5.28
N SER A 168 22.07 0.15 5.96
CA SER A 168 23.27 -0.38 5.32
C SER A 168 22.91 -1.22 4.07
N SER A 169 23.77 -1.21 3.07
CA SER A 169 23.59 -2.04 1.86
C SER A 169 23.43 -3.53 2.18
N LEU A 170 24.08 -4.01 3.25
CA LEU A 170 23.93 -5.37 3.75
C LEU A 170 22.52 -5.64 4.29
N HIS A 171 21.95 -4.71 5.06
CA HIS A 171 20.57 -4.83 5.56
C HIS A 171 19.57 -4.87 4.40
N ILE A 172 19.74 -4.00 3.41
CA ILE A 172 18.89 -3.96 2.20
C ILE A 172 18.98 -5.28 1.45
N GLN A 173 20.18 -5.81 1.23
CA GLN A 173 20.38 -7.11 0.58
C GLN A 173 19.72 -8.25 1.35
N ALA A 174 19.82 -8.26 2.68
CA ALA A 174 19.16 -9.26 3.52
C ALA A 174 17.62 -9.19 3.41
N LEU A 175 17.05 -7.99 3.47
CA LEU A 175 15.60 -7.78 3.30
C LEU A 175 15.11 -8.22 1.91
N LYS A 176 15.85 -7.88 0.85
CA LYS A 176 15.53 -8.31 -0.52
C LYS A 176 15.65 -9.83 -0.70
N ALA A 177 16.66 -10.46 -0.10
CA ALA A 177 16.83 -11.91 -0.13
C ALA A 177 15.67 -12.62 0.57
N GLU A 178 15.23 -12.10 1.72
CA GLU A 178 14.07 -12.61 2.43
C GLU A 178 12.78 -12.46 1.61
N LEU A 179 12.54 -11.27 1.05
CA LEU A 179 11.38 -11.01 0.18
C LEU A 179 11.36 -11.94 -1.04
N SER A 180 12.53 -12.20 -1.63
CA SER A 180 12.68 -13.14 -2.75
C SER A 180 12.38 -14.59 -2.35
N SER A 181 12.81 -15.01 -1.15
CA SER A 181 12.49 -16.32 -0.58
C SER A 181 11.00 -16.49 -0.31
N ILE A 182 10.33 -15.44 0.18
CA ILE A 182 8.87 -15.45 0.38
C ILE A 182 8.13 -15.66 -0.97
N LYS A 183 8.59 -15.00 -2.04
CA LYS A 183 8.06 -15.18 -3.40
C LYS A 183 8.33 -16.57 -3.98
N SER A 184 9.52 -17.15 -3.78
CA SER A 184 9.83 -18.48 -4.31
C SER A 184 8.98 -19.57 -3.66
N ARG A 185 8.70 -19.47 -2.35
CA ARG A 185 7.84 -20.42 -1.63
C ARG A 185 6.42 -20.47 -2.19
N VAL A 186 5.88 -19.32 -2.64
CA VAL A 186 4.58 -19.28 -3.33
C VAL A 186 4.66 -19.98 -4.67
N LYS A 187 5.69 -19.69 -5.47
CA LYS A 187 5.88 -20.35 -6.77
C LYS A 187 5.97 -21.87 -6.63
N GLU A 188 6.70 -22.35 -5.62
CA GLU A 188 6.83 -23.78 -5.32
C GLU A 188 5.48 -24.37 -4.88
N ARG A 189 4.74 -23.71 -3.99
CA ARG A 189 3.41 -24.17 -3.55
C ARG A 189 2.41 -24.24 -4.70
N ILE A 190 2.30 -23.19 -5.51
CA ILE A 190 1.45 -23.17 -6.71
C ILE A 190 1.85 -24.27 -7.70
N SER A 191 3.15 -24.55 -7.85
CA SER A 191 3.65 -25.59 -8.76
C SER A 191 3.37 -27.00 -8.25
N ASN A 192 3.50 -27.23 -6.94
CA ASN A 192 3.30 -28.54 -6.30
C ASN A 192 1.82 -28.89 -6.15
N ASP A 193 0.97 -27.90 -5.85
CA ASP A 193 -0.47 -28.07 -5.69
C ASP A 193 -1.23 -27.90 -7.01
N ARG A 194 -0.57 -28.05 -8.16
CA ARG A 194 -1.20 -27.96 -9.48
C ARG A 194 -2.45 -28.83 -9.59
N GLU A 195 -2.50 -29.98 -8.91
CA GLU A 195 -3.64 -30.89 -8.90
C GLU A 195 -4.74 -30.48 -7.91
N TYR A 196 -4.38 -29.89 -6.76
CA TYR A 196 -5.32 -29.37 -5.74
C TYR A 196 -5.98 -28.05 -6.18
N PHE A 197 -5.21 -27.14 -6.78
CA PHE A 197 -5.72 -25.92 -7.41
C PHE A 197 -6.48 -26.24 -8.70
N ALA A 198 -6.00 -27.15 -9.57
CA ALA A 198 -6.72 -27.54 -10.79
C ALA A 198 -8.07 -28.22 -10.52
N MET A 199 -8.22 -28.97 -9.42
CA MET A 199 -9.48 -29.65 -9.09
C MET A 199 -10.54 -28.69 -8.53
N LYS A 200 -10.14 -27.57 -7.90
CA LYS A 200 -11.05 -26.51 -7.41
C LYS A 200 -11.32 -25.41 -8.46
N LEU A 201 -10.51 -25.36 -9.52
CA LEU A 201 -10.60 -24.46 -10.68
C LEU A 201 -11.78 -24.74 -11.62
N ALA A 202 -12.51 -25.84 -11.44
CA ALA A 202 -13.62 -26.19 -12.31
C ALA A 202 -14.92 -25.40 -12.05
N ASP A 203 -15.07 -24.74 -10.89
CA ASP A 203 -16.37 -24.14 -10.51
C ASP A 203 -16.36 -22.67 -10.06
N SER A 204 -15.23 -22.00 -9.79
CA SER A 204 -15.24 -20.53 -9.57
C SER A 204 -13.84 -19.91 -9.45
N PHE A 205 -13.55 -18.93 -10.33
CA PHE A 205 -12.56 -17.85 -10.22
C PHE A 205 -11.05 -18.17 -10.41
N ASP A 206 -10.39 -17.33 -11.23
CA ASP A 206 -9.06 -17.53 -11.83
C ASP A 206 -7.89 -17.41 -10.83
N CYS A 207 -7.12 -18.50 -10.69
CA CYS A 207 -5.78 -18.53 -10.07
C CYS A 207 -4.82 -17.44 -10.59
N SER A 208 -5.13 -16.83 -11.74
CA SER A 208 -4.40 -15.71 -12.32
C SER A 208 -4.53 -14.41 -11.52
N PHE A 209 -5.68 -14.14 -10.90
CA PHE A 209 -5.91 -12.89 -10.19
C PHE A 209 -5.23 -12.87 -8.82
N ASP A 210 -5.37 -13.93 -8.03
CA ASP A 210 -4.69 -14.06 -6.72
C ASP A 210 -3.16 -13.98 -6.87
N ALA A 211 -2.61 -14.64 -7.89
CA ALA A 211 -1.19 -14.56 -8.21
C ALA A 211 -0.77 -13.12 -8.56
N ALA A 212 -1.61 -12.38 -9.30
CA ALA A 212 -1.36 -10.97 -9.58
C ALA A 212 -1.37 -10.13 -8.29
N LEU A 213 -2.32 -10.33 -7.37
CA LEU A 213 -2.36 -9.62 -6.08
C LEU A 213 -1.10 -9.84 -5.23
N ILE A 214 -0.63 -11.09 -5.16
CA ILE A 214 0.62 -11.46 -4.49
C ILE A 214 1.81 -10.73 -5.12
N LEU A 215 1.91 -10.75 -6.46
CA LEU A 215 3.00 -10.10 -7.18
C LEU A 215 2.97 -8.57 -7.07
N LEU A 216 1.79 -7.95 -7.13
CA LEU A 216 1.63 -6.52 -6.91
C LEU A 216 2.10 -6.12 -5.52
N HIS A 217 1.72 -6.89 -4.48
CA HIS A 217 2.18 -6.62 -3.13
C HIS A 217 3.71 -6.78 -2.99
N HIS A 218 4.26 -7.85 -3.57
CA HIS A 218 5.69 -8.10 -3.58
C HIS A 218 6.50 -6.98 -4.23
N TYR A 219 6.15 -6.56 -5.45
CA TYR A 219 6.88 -5.49 -6.14
C TYR A 219 6.67 -4.12 -5.50
N GLY A 220 5.49 -3.88 -4.87
CA GLY A 220 5.24 -2.69 -4.07
C GLY A 220 6.18 -2.61 -2.87
N ILE A 221 6.37 -3.73 -2.15
CA ILE A 221 7.32 -3.81 -1.03
C ILE A 221 8.79 -3.78 -1.50
N GLU A 222 9.12 -4.36 -2.66
CA GLU A 222 10.46 -4.23 -3.24
C GLU A 222 10.80 -2.75 -3.49
N LEU A 223 9.86 -2.00 -4.08
CA LEU A 223 10.00 -0.56 -4.28
C LEU A 223 10.21 0.17 -2.95
N ALA A 224 9.36 -0.08 -1.96
CA ALA A 224 9.42 0.58 -0.65
C ALA A 224 10.77 0.35 0.08
N ILE A 225 11.33 -0.88 0.01
CA ILE A 225 12.64 -1.19 0.60
C ILE A 225 13.76 -0.37 -0.07
N VAL A 226 13.71 -0.24 -1.40
CA VAL A 226 14.72 0.51 -2.15
C VAL A 226 14.54 2.02 -1.93
N GLU A 227 13.32 2.52 -1.80
CA GLU A 227 13.02 3.94 -1.52
C GLU A 227 13.58 4.43 -0.18
N ILE A 228 13.52 3.61 0.88
CA ILE A 228 14.20 3.90 2.17
C ILE A 228 15.68 4.22 1.95
N SER A 229 16.31 3.58 0.96
CA SER A 229 17.72 3.76 0.62
C SER A 229 17.98 4.98 -0.26
N LEU A 230 16.97 5.43 -1.02
CA LEU A 230 17.04 6.56 -1.94
C LEU A 230 16.89 7.91 -1.21
N VAL A 231 15.98 8.01 -0.22
CA VAL A 231 15.71 9.24 0.54
C VAL A 231 16.90 9.67 1.40
N THR A 232 17.73 8.72 1.79
CA THR A 232 18.73 8.84 2.85
C THR A 232 20.16 9.09 2.31
N SER A 233 20.31 9.28 1.00
CA SER A 233 21.61 9.40 0.32
C SER A 233 22.05 10.82 -0.05
N LYS A 234 21.26 11.86 0.26
CA LYS A 234 21.52 13.26 -0.15
C LYS A 234 22.73 13.94 0.52
N THR A 235 23.45 13.29 1.44
CA THR A 235 24.64 13.85 2.12
C THR A 235 25.95 13.37 1.47
N GLY A 236 26.77 14.34 1.05
CA GLY A 236 27.83 14.21 0.04
C GLY A 236 28.96 13.21 0.32
N ASN A 237 29.22 12.32 -0.65
CA ASN A 237 30.52 11.70 -0.90
C ASN A 237 30.53 11.02 -2.29
N THR A 238 31.62 11.08 -3.05
CA THR A 238 31.69 10.64 -4.46
C THR A 238 31.39 9.15 -4.68
N ASN A 239 31.69 8.27 -3.72
CA ASN A 239 31.33 6.84 -3.78
C ASN A 239 29.83 6.56 -3.51
N ARG A 240 29.08 7.53 -2.95
CA ARG A 240 27.63 7.40 -2.73
C ARG A 240 26.82 7.64 -4.01
N SER A 241 27.40 8.26 -5.04
CA SER A 241 26.68 8.53 -6.30
C SER A 241 26.37 7.24 -7.08
N LEU A 242 27.31 6.31 -7.21
CA LEU A 242 27.09 5.05 -7.94
C LEU A 242 26.05 4.14 -7.26
N LEU A 243 26.06 4.07 -5.93
CA LEU A 243 25.05 3.32 -5.17
C LEU A 243 23.66 3.96 -5.30
N GLN A 244 23.60 5.29 -5.25
CA GLN A 244 22.34 6.02 -5.44
C GLN A 244 21.76 5.78 -6.84
N GLU A 245 22.61 5.77 -7.87
CA GLU A 245 22.20 5.39 -9.22
C GLU A 245 21.70 3.94 -9.29
N SER A 246 22.38 2.99 -8.64
CA SER A 246 21.89 1.60 -8.56
C SER A 246 20.48 1.54 -7.97
N PHE A 247 20.24 2.24 -6.85
CA PHE A 247 18.93 2.27 -6.21
C PHE A 247 17.85 2.93 -7.09
N ARG A 248 18.18 3.99 -7.83
CA ARG A 248 17.23 4.58 -8.81
C ARG A 248 16.81 3.56 -9.87
N PHE A 249 17.76 2.85 -10.47
CA PHE A 249 17.43 1.81 -11.47
C PHE A 249 16.66 0.64 -10.86
N GLU A 250 16.96 0.27 -9.61
CA GLU A 250 16.20 -0.76 -8.90
C GLU A 250 14.76 -0.32 -8.60
N CYS A 251 14.52 0.96 -8.26
CA CYS A 251 13.18 1.52 -8.16
C CYS A 251 12.43 1.44 -9.49
N LEU A 252 13.06 1.90 -10.59
CA LEU A 252 12.45 1.88 -11.93
C LEU A 252 12.07 0.44 -12.34
N ARG A 253 12.95 -0.52 -12.09
CA ARG A 253 12.68 -1.93 -12.39
C ARG A 253 11.52 -2.48 -11.55
N SER A 254 11.44 -2.12 -10.26
CA SER A 254 10.35 -2.53 -9.38
C SER A 254 9.02 -1.94 -9.84
N ILE A 255 9.01 -0.66 -10.21
CA ILE A 255 7.84 0.05 -10.76
C ILE A 255 7.38 -0.61 -12.06
N LYS A 256 8.31 -0.91 -12.98
CA LYS A 256 8.02 -1.61 -14.23
C LYS A 256 7.40 -2.97 -14.00
N CYS A 257 8.04 -3.81 -13.19
CA CYS A 257 7.49 -5.14 -12.87
C CYS A 257 6.11 -5.05 -12.18
N TRP A 258 5.88 -4.02 -11.37
CA TRP A 258 4.58 -3.78 -10.76
C TRP A 258 3.52 -3.41 -11.82
N PHE A 259 3.82 -2.47 -12.72
CA PHE A 259 2.90 -2.06 -13.78
C PHE A 259 2.67 -3.15 -14.82
N ASP A 260 3.67 -3.98 -15.14
CA ASP A 260 3.51 -5.14 -16.02
C ASP A 260 2.46 -6.11 -15.47
N VAL A 261 2.47 -6.35 -14.15
CA VAL A 261 1.44 -7.17 -13.49
C VAL A 261 0.11 -6.42 -13.46
N TYR A 262 0.10 -5.13 -13.09
CA TYR A 262 -1.13 -4.35 -13.01
C TYR A 262 -1.88 -4.28 -14.35
N PHE A 263 -1.16 -4.07 -15.45
CA PHE A 263 -1.72 -4.03 -16.80
C PHE A 263 -2.11 -5.41 -17.35
N SER A 264 -1.74 -6.49 -16.67
CA SER A 264 -2.22 -7.85 -16.99
C SER A 264 -3.60 -8.15 -16.40
N ILE A 265 -4.06 -7.34 -15.44
CA ILE A 265 -5.38 -7.48 -14.82
C ILE A 265 -6.47 -7.00 -15.79
N PRO A 266 -7.54 -7.80 -16.02
CA PRO A 266 -8.64 -7.37 -16.88
C PRO A 266 -9.30 -6.09 -16.37
N ALA A 267 -9.71 -5.22 -17.30
CA ALA A 267 -10.38 -3.95 -16.97
C ALA A 267 -11.64 -4.13 -16.11
N THR A 268 -12.31 -5.28 -16.22
CA THR A 268 -13.49 -5.65 -15.43
C THR A 268 -13.21 -5.85 -13.95
N GLU A 269 -11.98 -6.20 -13.58
CA GLU A 269 -11.58 -6.50 -12.20
C GLU A 269 -11.12 -5.24 -11.43
N LEU A 270 -10.96 -4.10 -12.12
CA LEU A 270 -10.42 -2.88 -11.51
C LEU A 270 -11.30 -2.33 -10.39
N GLN A 271 -12.62 -2.56 -10.45
CA GLN A 271 -13.56 -2.12 -9.41
C GLN A 271 -13.35 -2.86 -8.09
N GLY A 272 -12.85 -4.10 -8.14
CA GLY A 272 -12.60 -4.93 -6.96
C GLY A 272 -11.30 -4.60 -6.24
N LEU A 273 -10.43 -3.77 -6.82
CA LEU A 273 -9.11 -3.50 -6.27
C LEU A 273 -9.20 -2.74 -4.93
N SER A 274 -8.38 -3.15 -3.98
CA SER A 274 -8.33 -2.53 -2.66
C SER A 274 -7.67 -1.16 -2.69
N PHE A 275 -7.93 -0.36 -1.66
CA PHE A 275 -7.30 0.93 -1.40
C PHE A 275 -5.77 0.88 -1.49
N TYR A 276 -5.18 -0.24 -1.07
CA TYR A 276 -3.74 -0.49 -1.16
C TYR A 276 -3.22 -0.39 -2.60
N ILE A 277 -3.87 -1.09 -3.53
CA ILE A 277 -3.42 -1.17 -4.93
C ILE A 277 -3.54 0.20 -5.59
N VAL A 278 -4.64 0.90 -5.32
CA VAL A 278 -4.87 2.27 -5.78
C VAL A 278 -3.79 3.21 -5.24
N SER A 279 -3.48 3.12 -3.94
CA SER A 279 -2.42 3.94 -3.31
C SER A 279 -1.04 3.62 -3.88
N GLN A 280 -0.78 2.35 -4.21
CA GLN A 280 0.47 1.93 -4.83
C GLN A 280 0.66 2.50 -6.23
N VAL A 281 -0.40 2.67 -7.04
CA VAL A 281 -0.31 3.40 -8.33
C VAL A 281 0.24 4.80 -8.10
N ILE A 282 -0.28 5.51 -7.10
CA ILE A 282 0.11 6.89 -6.80
C ILE A 282 1.58 6.96 -6.38
N LEU A 283 2.01 6.10 -5.45
CA LEU A 283 3.42 6.05 -5.03
C LEU A 283 4.35 5.72 -6.20
N SER A 284 4.01 4.70 -6.99
CA SER A 284 4.82 4.30 -8.14
C SER A 284 4.91 5.40 -9.21
N LEU A 285 3.83 6.13 -9.46
CA LEU A 285 3.85 7.30 -10.36
C LEU A 285 4.71 8.43 -9.78
N GLY A 286 4.57 8.75 -8.49
CA GLY A 286 5.37 9.76 -7.82
C GLY A 286 6.88 9.47 -7.92
N THR A 287 7.29 8.26 -7.55
CA THR A 287 8.70 7.85 -7.62
C THR A 287 9.21 7.82 -9.06
N LEU A 288 8.40 7.36 -10.02
CA LEU A 288 8.73 7.38 -11.45
C LEU A 288 8.98 8.81 -11.95
N TYR A 289 8.09 9.74 -11.63
CA TYR A 289 8.26 11.14 -11.98
C TYR A 289 9.52 11.74 -11.37
N PHE A 290 9.73 11.55 -10.07
CA PHE A 290 10.88 12.09 -9.36
C PHE A 290 12.20 11.64 -9.99
N ILE A 291 12.34 10.34 -10.26
CA ILE A 291 13.53 9.79 -10.91
C ILE A 291 13.68 10.31 -12.35
N THR A 292 12.57 10.46 -13.09
CA THR A 292 12.59 10.93 -14.49
C THR A 292 12.92 12.43 -14.59
N ALA A 293 12.41 13.25 -13.67
CA ALA A 293 12.67 14.68 -13.60
C ALA A 293 14.15 14.96 -13.27
N GLU A 294 14.74 14.19 -12.36
CA GLU A 294 16.16 14.29 -11.98
C GLU A 294 17.13 13.63 -12.98
N ALA A 295 16.63 13.00 -14.05
CA ALA A 295 17.44 12.17 -14.95
C ALA A 295 18.59 12.90 -15.67
N GLY A 296 18.47 14.20 -15.90
CA GLY A 296 19.45 15.00 -16.64
C GLY A 296 19.85 14.35 -17.97
N ALA A 297 21.14 14.08 -18.15
CA ALA A 297 21.69 13.45 -19.36
C ALA A 297 21.29 11.96 -19.55
N ARG A 298 20.78 11.30 -18.51
CA ARG A 298 20.39 9.88 -18.53
C ARG A 298 18.91 9.66 -18.85
N ARG A 299 18.20 10.71 -19.27
CA ARG A 299 16.76 10.66 -19.56
C ARG A 299 16.37 9.54 -20.52
N GLU A 300 17.15 9.34 -21.59
CA GLU A 300 16.86 8.27 -22.56
C GLU A 300 17.10 6.86 -21.99
N GLU A 301 18.07 6.69 -21.10
CA GLU A 301 18.33 5.41 -20.44
C GLU A 301 17.19 5.06 -19.46
N ILE A 302 16.73 6.04 -18.67
CA ILE A 302 15.58 5.89 -17.78
C ILE A 302 14.31 5.58 -18.58
N ARG A 303 14.08 6.34 -19.67
CA ARG A 303 12.95 6.11 -20.59
C ARG A 303 12.98 4.71 -21.21
N ALA A 304 14.16 4.20 -21.56
CA ALA A 304 14.32 2.86 -22.12
C ALA A 304 13.97 1.75 -21.11
N GLU A 305 14.19 1.98 -19.81
CA GLU A 305 13.73 1.06 -18.77
C GLU A 305 12.21 1.15 -18.61
N ILE A 306 11.68 2.35 -18.39
CA ILE A 306 10.24 2.63 -18.27
C ILE A 306 9.96 4.08 -18.67
N ASP A 307 9.04 4.28 -19.62
CA ASP A 307 8.62 5.62 -20.05
C ASP A 307 7.45 6.12 -19.18
N ALA A 308 7.67 7.24 -18.49
CA ALA A 308 6.72 7.87 -17.59
C ALA A 308 5.41 8.29 -18.27
N LEU A 309 5.49 8.87 -19.47
CA LEU A 309 4.31 9.34 -20.21
C LEU A 309 3.56 8.15 -20.81
N ALA A 310 4.27 7.18 -21.38
CA ALA A 310 3.65 5.97 -21.92
C ALA A 310 2.96 5.13 -20.84
N THR A 311 3.52 5.10 -19.63
CA THR A 311 2.90 4.42 -18.47
C THR A 311 1.56 5.07 -18.10
N ILE A 312 1.50 6.41 -18.04
CA ILE A 312 0.24 7.11 -17.77
C ILE A 312 -0.75 6.96 -18.94
N ASP A 313 -0.29 7.06 -20.18
CA ASP A 313 -1.13 6.87 -21.37
C ASP A 313 -1.77 5.46 -21.35
N ARG A 314 -1.03 4.45 -20.89
CA ARG A 314 -1.55 3.09 -20.70
C ARG A 314 -2.58 2.99 -19.57
N LEU A 315 -2.38 3.69 -18.45
CA LEU A 315 -3.39 3.81 -17.37
C LEU A 315 -4.68 4.46 -17.88
N ILE A 316 -4.56 5.56 -18.64
CA ILE A 316 -5.71 6.25 -19.25
C ILE A 316 -6.48 5.28 -20.15
N GLN A 317 -5.77 4.56 -21.03
CA GLN A 317 -6.39 3.58 -21.92
C GLN A 317 -7.13 2.50 -21.12
N LEU A 318 -6.49 1.92 -20.11
CA LEU A 318 -7.07 0.85 -19.29
C LEU A 318 -8.37 1.30 -18.61
N PHE A 319 -8.41 2.52 -18.05
CA PHE A 319 -9.63 3.04 -17.42
C PHE A 319 -10.70 3.43 -18.43
N GLN A 320 -10.34 3.87 -19.64
CA GLN A 320 -11.30 4.08 -20.73
C GLN A 320 -11.96 2.76 -21.16
N GLU A 321 -11.18 1.67 -21.25
CA GLU A 321 -11.68 0.32 -21.53
C GLU A 321 -12.63 -0.16 -20.42
N ALA A 322 -12.29 0.06 -19.15
CA ALA A 322 -13.13 -0.29 -18.01
C ALA A 322 -14.50 0.42 -18.06
N ILE A 323 -14.49 1.74 -18.25
CA ILE A 323 -15.71 2.57 -18.32
C ILE A 323 -16.59 2.19 -19.52
N SER A 324 -15.99 1.77 -20.63
CA SER A 324 -16.71 1.40 -21.85
C SER A 324 -17.32 0.00 -21.80
N THR A 325 -17.02 -0.80 -20.78
CA THR A 325 -17.47 -2.20 -20.69
C THR A 325 -18.92 -2.30 -20.21
N PRO A 326 -19.85 -2.90 -20.99
CA PRO A 326 -21.26 -2.99 -20.62
C PRO A 326 -21.48 -3.78 -19.32
N GLY A 327 -22.22 -3.21 -18.36
CA GLY A 327 -22.58 -3.87 -17.09
C GLY A 327 -21.78 -3.36 -15.88
N ILE A 328 -20.67 -2.66 -16.11
CA ILE A 328 -20.03 -1.83 -15.08
C ILE A 328 -20.83 -0.52 -15.09
N SER A 329 -21.49 -0.18 -13.98
CA SER A 329 -22.13 1.14 -13.83
C SER A 329 -21.10 2.21 -14.17
N ASN A 330 -21.50 3.33 -14.77
CA ASN A 330 -20.64 4.48 -14.94
C ASN A 330 -20.27 5.00 -13.54
N ASP A 331 -19.24 4.40 -12.94
CA ASP A 331 -18.88 4.58 -11.54
C ASP A 331 -18.10 5.89 -11.43
N ASP A 332 -18.51 6.75 -10.50
CA ASP A 332 -17.89 8.05 -10.29
C ASP A 332 -16.41 7.88 -9.93
N VAL A 333 -16.03 6.78 -9.29
CA VAL A 333 -14.63 6.50 -8.91
C VAL A 333 -13.74 6.27 -10.13
N GLN A 334 -14.18 5.47 -11.11
CA GLN A 334 -13.38 5.20 -12.30
C GLN A 334 -13.22 6.44 -13.17
N ASN A 335 -14.29 7.20 -13.36
CA ASN A 335 -14.26 8.48 -14.08
C ASN A 335 -13.34 9.50 -13.40
N ARG A 336 -13.35 9.53 -12.06
CA ARG A 336 -12.47 10.37 -11.24
C ARG A 336 -11.02 9.98 -11.42
N MET A 337 -10.67 8.69 -11.32
CA MET A 337 -9.31 8.20 -11.56
C MET A 337 -8.84 8.53 -12.99
N LEU A 338 -9.70 8.33 -13.99
CA LEU A 338 -9.40 8.71 -15.38
C LEU A 338 -9.11 10.21 -15.52
N TYR A 339 -9.90 11.07 -14.87
CA TYR A 339 -9.66 12.51 -14.84
C TYR A 339 -8.28 12.82 -14.24
N VAL A 340 -7.92 12.21 -13.11
CA VAL A 340 -6.58 12.39 -12.52
C VAL A 340 -5.50 12.01 -13.50
N TYR A 341 -5.55 10.81 -14.07
CA TYR A 341 -4.46 10.33 -14.91
C TYR A 341 -4.26 11.26 -16.11
N ARG A 342 -5.35 11.79 -16.69
CA ARG A 342 -5.27 12.82 -17.74
C ARG A 342 -4.60 14.11 -17.26
N THR A 343 -4.93 14.58 -16.06
CA THR A 343 -4.31 15.76 -15.46
C THR A 343 -2.82 15.53 -15.22
N ILE A 344 -2.43 14.43 -14.56
CA ILE A 344 -1.02 14.07 -14.33
C ILE A 344 -0.27 14.02 -15.66
N ARG A 345 -0.83 13.33 -16.66
CA ARG A 345 -0.26 13.26 -18.01
C ARG A 345 0.01 14.66 -18.57
N SER A 346 -0.98 15.54 -18.53
CA SER A 346 -0.86 16.90 -19.10
C SER A 346 0.25 17.72 -18.44
N VAL A 347 0.40 17.59 -17.12
CA VAL A 347 1.45 18.28 -16.34
C VAL A 347 2.82 17.70 -16.68
N TRP A 348 2.97 16.37 -16.63
CA TRP A 348 4.26 15.72 -16.91
C TRP A 348 4.75 15.95 -18.33
N ALA A 349 3.85 16.04 -19.31
CA ALA A 349 4.24 16.31 -20.70
C ALA A 349 4.95 17.67 -20.83
N VAL A 350 4.48 18.70 -20.10
CA VAL A 350 5.10 20.02 -20.07
C VAL A 350 6.44 19.98 -19.34
N GLU A 351 6.47 19.38 -18.15
CA GLU A 351 7.65 19.40 -17.27
C GLU A 351 8.80 18.53 -17.77
N LEU A 352 8.49 17.37 -18.36
CA LEU A 352 9.48 16.46 -18.92
C LEU A 352 9.92 16.86 -20.35
N GLY A 353 9.29 17.88 -20.93
CA GLY A 353 9.67 18.49 -22.20
C GLY A 353 9.26 17.69 -23.43
N ASP A 354 8.12 17.00 -23.38
CA ASP A 354 7.58 16.32 -24.56
C ASP A 354 7.01 17.36 -25.53
N THR A 355 7.77 17.67 -26.57
CA THR A 355 7.37 18.61 -27.63
C THR A 355 6.58 17.93 -28.75
N SER A 356 6.06 16.71 -28.53
CA SER A 356 5.22 15.98 -29.49
C SER A 356 3.87 16.65 -29.77
N THR A 357 3.44 17.63 -28.97
CA THR A 357 2.40 18.60 -29.40
C THR A 357 3.02 19.73 -30.20
N GLY A 358 3.43 19.41 -31.43
CA GLY A 358 3.78 20.41 -32.43
C GLY A 358 2.57 21.25 -32.82
N SER A 359 2.70 22.57 -32.66
CA SER A 359 2.17 23.61 -33.55
C SER A 359 0.90 23.29 -34.37
N ALA A 360 -0.25 23.09 -33.72
CA ALA A 360 -1.54 23.18 -34.39
C ALA A 360 -2.51 23.98 -33.51
N GLN A 361 -2.72 25.23 -33.93
CA GLN A 361 -3.86 26.09 -33.62
C GLN A 361 -4.22 26.32 -32.14
N ARG A 362 -3.89 27.54 -31.70
CA ARG A 362 -4.81 28.36 -30.88
C ARG A 362 -6.24 28.16 -31.39
N THR A 363 -7.18 28.06 -30.45
CA THR A 363 -8.64 27.95 -30.63
C THR A 363 -9.20 26.52 -30.70
N VAL A 364 -8.98 25.73 -29.64
CA VAL A 364 -10.03 24.83 -29.14
C VAL A 364 -10.40 25.39 -27.77
N MET A 365 -11.66 25.78 -27.59
CA MET A 365 -12.19 26.13 -26.27
C MET A 365 -11.97 24.94 -25.35
N ALA A 366 -11.01 25.05 -24.43
CA ALA A 366 -10.97 24.21 -23.26
C ALA A 366 -12.35 24.32 -22.59
N PRO A 367 -12.98 23.21 -22.16
CA PRO A 367 -14.14 23.31 -21.29
C PRO A 367 -13.71 24.19 -20.11
N THR A 368 -14.53 25.20 -19.81
CA THR A 368 -14.23 26.22 -18.81
C THR A 368 -13.75 25.52 -17.54
N PRO A 369 -12.49 25.75 -17.11
CA PRO A 369 -12.06 25.23 -15.83
C PRO A 369 -12.97 25.85 -14.76
N PRO A 370 -13.48 25.08 -13.79
CA PRO A 370 -13.96 25.70 -12.56
C PRO A 370 -12.83 26.60 -12.03
N SER A 371 -13.22 27.76 -11.50
CA SER A 371 -12.31 28.79 -11.03
C SER A 371 -11.13 28.21 -10.24
N MET A 372 -9.94 28.75 -10.50
CA MET A 372 -8.63 28.40 -9.92
C MET A 372 -8.52 28.63 -8.39
N ASP A 373 -9.62 28.51 -7.66
CA ASP A 373 -9.66 28.52 -6.19
C ASP A 373 -9.87 27.12 -5.58
N ASP A 374 -10.11 26.06 -6.38
CA ASP A 374 -10.40 24.72 -5.83
C ASP A 374 -9.34 23.69 -6.22
N ALA A 375 -8.77 23.05 -5.20
CA ALA A 375 -7.64 22.14 -5.14
C ALA A 375 -7.90 20.73 -5.76
N PRO A 376 -7.68 20.49 -7.07
CA PRO A 376 -8.24 19.31 -7.73
C PRO A 376 -7.35 18.06 -7.64
N LEU A 377 -6.07 18.17 -7.30
CA LEU A 377 -5.19 17.01 -7.09
C LEU A 377 -5.08 16.65 -5.60
N ALA A 378 -5.02 17.67 -4.74
CA ALA A 378 -4.94 17.49 -3.30
C ALA A 378 -6.24 16.94 -2.71
N GLU A 379 -7.41 17.37 -3.19
CA GLU A 379 -8.68 16.89 -2.65
C GLU A 379 -9.12 15.53 -3.23
N LEU A 380 -8.70 15.19 -4.46
CA LEU A 380 -9.18 13.99 -5.15
C LEU A 380 -8.49 12.71 -4.67
N PHE A 381 -7.24 12.84 -4.22
CA PHE A 381 -6.49 11.79 -3.52
C PHE A 381 -6.39 12.01 -2.02
N ASN A 382 -6.97 13.12 -1.53
CA ASN A 382 -6.77 13.58 -0.17
C ASN A 382 -5.26 13.59 0.15
N MET A 383 -4.46 14.28 -0.68
CA MET A 383 -2.99 14.35 -0.56
C MET A 383 -2.53 14.85 0.81
N GLU A 384 -3.37 15.51 1.60
CA GLU A 384 -3.17 15.76 3.04
C GLU A 384 -2.89 14.47 3.86
N LEU A 385 -3.39 13.31 3.40
CA LEU A 385 -3.04 11.99 3.92
C LEU A 385 -1.55 11.68 3.66
N PHE A 386 -1.03 12.01 2.47
CA PHE A 386 0.33 11.72 2.02
C PHE A 386 1.35 12.85 2.28
N GLU A 387 0.89 14.05 2.69
CA GLU A 387 1.66 15.27 2.90
C GLU A 387 2.79 15.15 3.94
N ASN A 388 2.82 14.08 4.74
CA ASN A 388 3.86 13.87 5.76
C ASN A 388 5.07 13.05 5.27
N GLY A 389 5.13 12.62 4.00
CA GLY A 389 6.20 11.77 3.48
C GLY A 389 6.92 12.27 2.22
N PHE A 390 6.24 13.04 1.37
CA PHE A 390 6.81 13.57 0.12
C PHE A 390 6.33 15.01 -0.08
N ASP A 391 7.23 15.97 0.14
CA ASP A 391 6.96 17.39 -0.08
C ASP A 391 7.05 17.68 -1.59
N TRP A 392 5.89 17.76 -2.24
CA TRP A 392 5.77 18.07 -3.67
C TRP A 392 5.82 19.59 -3.97
N ASN A 393 5.95 20.45 -2.96
CA ASN A 393 5.88 21.91 -3.13
C ASN A 393 7.17 22.58 -3.64
N LEU A 394 8.17 21.82 -4.11
CA LEU A 394 9.44 22.38 -4.61
C LEU A 394 9.41 22.80 -6.09
N ALA A 395 8.27 23.25 -6.60
CA ALA A 395 8.21 23.93 -7.90
C ALA A 395 7.12 25.01 -7.86
N GLY A 396 7.47 26.23 -7.45
CA GLY A 396 6.47 27.30 -7.52
C GLY A 396 6.77 28.67 -6.94
N GLU A 397 7.88 28.94 -6.27
CA GLU A 397 8.20 30.32 -5.84
C GLU A 397 9.54 30.80 -6.38
N GLY A 398 9.58 31.00 -7.70
CA GLY A 398 10.52 31.93 -8.29
C GLY A 398 10.13 33.35 -7.87
N SER A 399 10.71 33.84 -6.77
CA SER A 399 10.65 35.25 -6.40
C SER A 399 11.23 36.08 -7.57
N VAL A 400 10.33 36.66 -8.35
CA VAL A 400 10.64 37.65 -9.37
C VAL A 400 11.18 38.88 -8.65
N MET A 401 12.49 39.12 -8.79
CA MET A 401 13.06 40.44 -8.56
C MET A 401 12.35 41.45 -9.46
N GLY A 402 11.45 42.23 -8.87
CA GLY A 402 10.93 43.47 -9.44
C GLY A 402 11.83 44.63 -9.05
N ALA A 403 12.79 44.97 -9.91
CA ALA A 403 13.32 46.32 -9.97
C ALA A 403 12.36 47.16 -10.82
N VAL A 404 11.79 48.25 -10.27
CA VAL A 404 11.64 49.60 -10.87
C VAL A 404 11.12 50.54 -9.76
N GLY A 405 11.81 51.66 -9.53
CA GLY A 405 11.33 52.79 -8.73
C GLY A 405 12.44 53.54 -8.03
#